data_AF-A0A3C0BZW9-F1
#
_entry.id   AF-A0A3C0BZW9-F1
#
_cell.length_a   1.000
_cell.length_b   1.000
_cell.length_c   1.000
_cell.angle_alpha   90.00
_cell.angle_beta   90.00
_cell.angle_gamma   90.00
#
_symmetry.space_group_name_H-M   'P 1'
#
loop_
_entity.id
_entity.type
_entity.pdbx_description
1 polymer ?
#
loop_
_entity_poly.entity_id
_entity_poly.type
_entity_poly.pdbx_seq_one_letter_code
_entity_poly.pdbx_strand_id
1 'polypeptide(L)'
;NMPISFGFRNANQFWFAKHKKAFWLPTPEDKGAKHDAVMYIANRLDEEVTFTENACKQLTGIPKVFVKTALKGIIKEAKSQGITTIDKAFIEEVNSKRQ
;
A
#
# COMPACT_ATOMS: atom_id res chain seq x y z
N ASN A 1 19.55 32.75 -8.13
CA ASN A 1 19.09 32.25 -6.81
C ASN A 1 17.79 32.96 -6.45
N MET A 2 16.64 32.39 -6.80
CA MET A 2 15.34 32.96 -6.42
C MET A 2 15.01 32.54 -4.98
N PRO A 3 14.80 33.46 -4.04
CA PRO A 3 14.39 33.09 -2.68
C PRO A 3 12.97 32.53 -2.68
N ILE A 4 12.73 31.52 -1.84
CA ILE A 4 11.37 31.05 -1.55
C ILE A 4 10.83 31.96 -0.43
N SER A 5 9.71 32.64 -0.67
CA SER A 5 9.06 33.51 0.33
C SER A 5 8.29 32.65 1.34
N PHE A 6 8.53 32.91 2.63
CA PHE A 6 7.83 32.27 3.76
C PHE A 6 6.81 33.20 4.43
N GLY A 7 6.52 34.34 3.78
CA GLY A 7 5.54 35.33 4.21
C GLY A 7 6.07 36.43 5.16
N PHE A 8 5.16 37.30 5.59
CA PHE A 8 5.39 38.35 6.57
C PHE A 8 5.13 37.81 7.99
N ARG A 9 6.10 37.95 8.89
CA ARG A 9 6.01 37.44 10.28
C ARG A 9 6.41 38.51 11.28
N ASN A 10 5.96 38.35 12.53
CA ASN A 10 6.22 39.25 13.66
C ASN A 10 5.87 40.72 13.37
N ALA A 11 4.87 40.95 12.51
CA ALA A 11 4.35 42.27 12.12
C ALA A 11 5.36 43.28 11.54
N ASN A 12 6.61 42.89 11.24
CA ASN A 12 7.62 43.84 10.76
C ASN A 12 8.69 43.27 9.82
N GLN A 13 8.66 41.97 9.47
CA GLN A 13 9.73 41.37 8.67
C GLN A 13 9.21 40.38 7.63
N PHE A 14 9.73 40.49 6.41
CA PHE A 14 9.55 39.47 5.37
C PHE A 14 10.64 38.41 5.50
N TRP A 15 10.22 37.16 5.56
CA TRP A 15 11.13 36.02 5.71
C TRP A 15 11.33 35.34 4.36
N PHE A 16 12.60 35.19 3.98
CA PHE A 16 13.03 34.53 2.76
C PHE A 16 14.03 33.43 3.11
N ALA A 17 13.94 32.28 2.45
CA ALA A 17 15.01 31.28 2.48
C ALA A 17 15.70 31.17 1.12
N LYS A 18 16.99 30.82 1.14
CA LYS A 18 17.73 30.50 -0.08
C LYS A 18 17.17 29.21 -0.70
N HIS A 19 17.13 29.17 -2.02
CA HIS A 19 16.79 27.97 -2.77
C HIS A 19 17.71 26.80 -2.38
N LYS A 20 17.13 25.68 -1.96
CA LYS A 20 17.85 24.42 -1.64
C LYS A 20 17.56 23.39 -2.74
N LYS A 21 18.46 22.43 -2.96
CA LYS A 21 18.18 21.27 -3.82
C LYS A 21 16.88 20.60 -3.37
N ALA A 22 16.06 20.21 -4.34
CA ALA A 22 14.86 19.42 -4.08
C ALA A 22 15.24 18.16 -3.27
N PHE A 23 14.39 17.82 -2.31
CA PHE A 23 14.49 16.60 -1.53
C PHE A 23 13.10 15.97 -1.45
N TRP A 24 13.06 14.65 -1.37
CA TRP A 24 11.81 13.94 -1.12
C TRP A 24 11.67 13.59 0.35
N LEU A 25 10.43 13.39 0.79
CA LEU A 25 10.12 12.76 2.06
C LEU A 25 9.46 11.42 1.75
N PRO A 26 9.80 10.34 2.48
CA PRO A 26 9.10 9.07 2.31
C PRO A 26 7.63 9.25 2.72
N THR A 27 6.74 8.52 2.07
CA THR A 27 5.35 8.42 2.52
C THR A 27 5.33 7.87 3.95
N PRO A 28 4.63 8.53 4.90
CA PRO A 28 4.52 8.03 6.27
C PRO A 28 4.03 6.58 6.27
N GLU A 29 4.80 5.67 6.88
CA GLU A 29 4.49 4.24 6.83
C GLU A 29 3.48 3.79 7.90
N ASP A 30 3.27 4.62 8.93
CA ASP A 30 2.48 4.30 10.13
C ASP A 30 1.08 4.96 10.15
N LYS A 31 0.61 5.50 9.01
CA LYS A 31 -0.72 6.09 8.91
C LYS A 31 -1.73 5.06 8.38
N GLY A 32 -2.62 4.58 9.24
CA GLY A 32 -3.71 3.64 8.91
C GLY A 32 -3.38 2.18 9.22
N ALA A 33 -4.37 1.28 9.12
CA ALA A 33 -4.11 -0.13 9.36
C ALA A 33 -3.39 -0.74 8.14
N LYS A 34 -2.31 -1.49 8.36
CA LYS A 34 -1.47 -2.05 7.27
C LYS A 34 -2.25 -2.91 6.28
N HIS A 35 -3.37 -3.50 6.71
CA HIS A 35 -4.22 -4.33 5.86
C HIS A 35 -5.12 -3.53 4.91
N ASP A 36 -5.43 -2.26 5.21
CA ASP A 36 -6.26 -1.40 4.34
C ASP A 36 -5.58 -1.18 2.99
N ALA A 37 -4.26 -0.94 3.00
CA ALA A 37 -3.47 -0.79 1.80
C ALA A 37 -3.45 -2.08 0.96
N VAL A 38 -3.33 -3.23 1.61
CA VAL A 38 -3.36 -4.54 0.93
C VAL A 38 -4.73 -4.80 0.34
N MET A 39 -5.81 -4.56 1.09
CA MET A 39 -7.19 -4.73 0.65
C MET A 39 -7.52 -3.82 -0.54
N TYR A 40 -7.09 -2.55 -0.48
CA TYR A 40 -7.25 -1.60 -1.57
C TYR A 40 -6.54 -2.06 -2.86
N ILE A 41 -5.31 -2.55 -2.75
CA ILE A 41 -4.58 -3.05 -3.92
C ILE A 41 -5.23 -4.32 -4.45
N ALA A 42 -5.54 -5.28 -3.56
CA ALA A 42 -6.07 -6.59 -3.92
C ALA A 42 -7.39 -6.51 -4.68
N ASN A 43 -8.37 -5.78 -4.15
CA ASN A 43 -9.70 -5.64 -4.73
C ASN A 43 -9.77 -4.72 -5.95
N ARG A 44 -8.63 -4.16 -6.39
CA ARG A 44 -8.50 -3.44 -7.67
C ARG A 44 -7.76 -4.23 -8.74
N LEU A 45 -7.18 -5.38 -8.40
CA LEU A 45 -6.41 -6.18 -9.36
C LEU A 45 -7.30 -7.04 -10.25
N ASP A 46 -8.50 -7.38 -9.78
CA ASP A 46 -9.44 -8.25 -10.47
C ASP A 46 -10.88 -7.87 -10.11
N GLU A 47 -11.78 -7.92 -11.08
CA GLU A 47 -13.20 -7.55 -10.90
C GLU A 47 -14.05 -8.72 -10.39
N GLU A 48 -13.60 -9.96 -10.58
CA GLU A 48 -14.34 -11.18 -10.26
C GLU A 48 -13.93 -11.79 -8.92
N VAL A 49 -12.75 -11.41 -8.42
CA VAL A 49 -12.15 -11.98 -7.20
C VAL A 49 -12.01 -10.92 -6.12
N THR A 50 -12.65 -11.14 -4.98
CA THR A 50 -12.66 -10.24 -3.83
C THR A 50 -11.93 -10.85 -2.63
N PHE A 51 -11.07 -10.07 -1.98
CA PHE A 51 -10.39 -10.41 -0.74
C PHE A 51 -11.15 -9.86 0.45
N THR A 52 -11.37 -10.71 1.44
CA THR A 52 -11.90 -10.33 2.75
C THR A 52 -10.84 -9.62 3.59
N GLU A 53 -11.26 -8.81 4.55
CA GLU A 53 -10.37 -8.12 5.50
C GLU A 53 -9.43 -9.10 6.23
N ASN A 54 -9.96 -10.26 6.65
CA ASN A 54 -9.20 -11.29 7.36
C ASN A 54 -8.11 -11.92 6.48
N ALA A 55 -8.36 -12.09 5.18
CA ALA A 55 -7.33 -12.51 4.23
C ALA A 55 -6.25 -11.44 4.08
N CYS A 56 -6.64 -10.17 3.94
CA CYS A 56 -5.69 -9.06 3.79
C CYS A 56 -4.78 -8.89 5.02
N LYS A 57 -5.28 -9.17 6.24
CA LYS A 57 -4.47 -9.18 7.46
C LYS A 57 -3.35 -10.21 7.44
N GLN A 58 -3.56 -11.39 6.84
CA GLN A 58 -2.50 -12.42 6.68
C GLN A 58 -1.39 -11.97 5.72
N LEU A 59 -1.69 -11.04 4.82
CA LEU A 59 -0.80 -10.62 3.74
C LEU A 59 0.04 -9.38 4.09
N THR A 60 -0.14 -8.77 5.27
CA THR A 60 0.61 -7.57 5.69
C THR A 60 2.10 -7.80 5.91
N GLY A 61 2.52 -9.07 6.07
CA GLY A 61 3.93 -9.44 6.21
C GLY A 61 4.71 -9.43 4.89
N ILE A 62 4.02 -9.33 3.74
CA ILE A 62 4.66 -9.33 2.42
C ILE A 62 5.33 -7.97 2.19
N PRO A 63 6.62 -7.92 1.83
CA PRO A 63 7.27 -6.66 1.50
C PRO A 63 6.58 -5.95 0.33
N LYS A 64 6.41 -4.62 0.43
CA LYS A 64 5.63 -3.80 -0.52
C LYS A 64 5.94 -4.08 -2.00
N VAL A 65 7.22 -4.26 -2.34
CA VAL A 65 7.69 -4.55 -3.72
C VAL A 65 7.14 -5.85 -4.29
N PHE A 66 6.76 -6.81 -3.43
CA PHE A 66 6.26 -8.13 -3.82
C PHE A 66 4.74 -8.27 -3.67
N VAL A 67 4.05 -7.34 -3.00
CA VAL A 67 2.60 -7.43 -2.72
C VAL A 67 1.80 -7.67 -4.00
N LYS A 68 2.03 -6.89 -5.06
CA LYS A 68 1.30 -7.02 -6.32
C LYS A 68 1.52 -8.39 -6.99
N THR A 69 2.76 -8.89 -6.97
CA THR A 69 3.12 -10.19 -7.55
C THR A 69 2.47 -11.34 -6.77
N ALA A 70 2.52 -11.27 -5.43
CA ALA A 70 1.90 -12.26 -4.56
C ALA A 70 0.38 -12.30 -4.76
N LEU A 71 -0.30 -11.15 -4.76
CA LEU A 71 -1.74 -11.05 -4.97
C LEU A 71 -2.18 -11.63 -6.32
N LYS A 72 -1.45 -11.33 -7.41
CA LYS A 72 -1.72 -11.94 -8.72
C LYS A 72 -1.61 -13.46 -8.72
N GLY A 73 -0.62 -14.01 -7.99
CA GLY A 73 -0.48 -15.45 -7.84
C GLY A 73 -1.65 -16.08 -7.11
N ILE A 74 -2.13 -15.43 -6.04
CA ILE A 74 -3.29 -15.89 -5.26
C ILE A 74 -4.58 -15.81 -6.10
N ILE A 75 -4.79 -14.72 -6.85
CA ILE A 75 -5.94 -14.57 -7.76
C ILE A 75 -5.93 -15.68 -8.83
N LYS A 76 -4.77 -15.97 -9.42
CA LYS A 76 -4.64 -17.04 -10.43
C LYS A 76 -5.04 -18.40 -9.85
N GLU A 77 -4.61 -18.69 -8.63
CA GLU A 77 -4.96 -19.94 -7.93
C GLU A 77 -6.44 -19.98 -7.52
N ALA A 78 -7.02 -18.85 -7.12
CA ALA A 78 -8.45 -18.78 -6.81
C ALA A 78 -9.28 -19.05 -8.08
N LYS A 79 -8.91 -18.44 -9.21
CA LYS A 79 -9.59 -18.66 -10.49
C LYS A 79 -9.46 -20.09 -11.00
N SER A 80 -8.32 -20.76 -10.81
CA SER A 80 -8.17 -22.18 -11.20
C SER A 80 -9.09 -23.11 -10.41
N GLN A 81 -9.45 -22.72 -9.18
CA GLN A 81 -10.37 -23.45 -8.31
C GLN A 81 -11.82 -22.95 -8.40
N GLY A 82 -12.11 -21.94 -9.22
CA GLY A 82 -13.45 -21.34 -9.34
C GLY A 82 -13.88 -20.51 -8.11
N ILE A 83 -12.93 -20.08 -7.28
CA ILE A 83 -13.18 -19.31 -6.06
C ILE A 83 -13.17 -17.82 -6.38
N THR A 84 -14.24 -17.12 -6.00
CA THR A 84 -14.40 -15.68 -6.20
C THR A 84 -14.19 -14.86 -4.92
N THR A 85 -14.25 -15.50 -3.74
CA THR A 85 -14.05 -14.83 -2.45
C THR A 85 -12.88 -15.46 -1.73
N ILE A 86 -11.82 -14.68 -1.51
CA ILE A 86 -10.61 -15.11 -0.82
C ILE A 86 -10.72 -14.74 0.66
N ASP A 87 -10.80 -15.77 1.50
CA ASP A 87 -10.85 -15.66 2.95
C ASP A 87 -9.52 -16.08 3.60
N LYS A 88 -9.50 -16.08 4.93
CA LYS A 88 -8.30 -16.48 5.68
C LYS A 88 -7.91 -17.94 5.41
N ALA A 89 -8.88 -18.85 5.31
CA ALA A 89 -8.63 -20.28 5.12
C ALA A 89 -7.97 -20.55 3.75
N PHE A 90 -8.43 -19.88 2.70
CA PHE A 90 -7.81 -19.98 1.38
C PHE A 90 -6.34 -19.53 1.39
N ILE A 91 -6.02 -18.44 2.09
CA ILE A 91 -4.64 -17.96 2.21
C ILE A 91 -3.75 -18.98 2.94
N GLU A 92 -4.27 -19.61 4.00
CA GLU A 92 -3.56 -20.66 4.75
C GLU A 92 -3.30 -21.88 3.87
N GLU A 93 -4.28 -22.31 3.08
CA GLU A 93 -4.13 -23.41 2.12
C GLU A 93 -3.05 -23.09 1.06
N VAL A 94 -3.10 -21.91 0.44
CA VAL A 94 -2.12 -21.48 -0.56
C VAL A 94 -0.70 -21.41 0.02
N ASN A 95 -0.55 -20.98 1.26
CA ASN A 95 0.75 -20.94 1.93
C ASN A 95 1.26 -22.36 2.25
N SER A 96 0.38 -23.28 2.66
CA SER A 96 0.76 -24.68 2.92
C SER A 96 1.26 -25.41 1.68
N LYS A 97 0.72 -25.10 0.49
CA LYS A 97 1.16 -25.65 -0.80
C LYS A 97 2.54 -25.13 -1.26
N ARG A 98 3.06 -24.07 -0.64
CA ARG A 98 4.36 -23.44 -0.96
C ARG A 98 5.48 -23.85 -0.02
N GLN A 99 5.17 -24.51 1.12
CA GLN A 99 6.14 -25.18 1.99
C GLN A 99 6.47 -26.55 1.45
#